data_AF-A0A9E3BYS2-F1
#
_entry.id   AF-A0A9E3BYS2-F1
#
_cell.length_a   1.000
_cell.length_b   1.000
_cell.length_c   1.000
_cell.angle_alpha   90.00
_cell.angle_beta   90.00
_cell.angle_gamma   90.00
#
_symmetry.space_group_name_H-M   'P 1'
#
loop_
_entity.id
_entity.type
_entity.pdbx_description
1 polymer ?
#
loop_
_entity_poly.entity_id
_entity_poly.type
_entity_poly.pdbx_seq_one_letter_code
_entity_poly.pdbx_strand_id
1 'polypeptide(L)' 'VGRVTQQSNRYTSRDIKIRVAEDHEVKVHVPSGTPITRDGRPISVHELTKDDVVRISGASDGDDFRADRITVIRTYDDSD' A
#
# COMPACT_ATOMS: atom_id res chain seq x y z
N VAL A 1 -9.39 -1.03 3.55
CA VAL A 1 -8.86 0.26 3.07
C VAL A 1 -7.96 0.79 4.16
N GLY A 2 -6.80 1.36 3.83
CA GLY A 2 -5.90 1.91 4.84
C GLY A 2 -5.02 3.01 4.27
N ARG A 3 -4.38 3.75 5.17
CA ARG A 3 -3.45 4.83 4.83
C ARG A 3 -2.02 4.32 4.91
N VAL A 4 -1.19 4.59 3.91
CA VAL A 4 0.23 4.20 3.91
C VAL A 4 0.97 4.97 5.01
N THR A 5 1.52 4.24 5.98
CA THR A 5 2.36 4.82 7.06
C THR A 5 3.84 4.55 6.83
N GLN A 6 4.17 3.50 6.09
CA GLN A 6 5.53 3.18 5.69
C GLN A 6 5.58 2.74 4.23
N GLN A 7 6.45 3.40 3.46
CA GLN A 7 6.69 3.10 2.05
C GLN A 7 7.60 1.89 1.88
N SER A 8 7.50 1.26 0.70
CA SER A 8 8.43 0.22 0.30
C SER A 8 9.82 0.80 0.04
N ASN A 9 10.85 0.03 0.37
CA ASN A 9 12.23 0.42 0.10
C ASN A 9 12.74 -0.32 -1.14
N ARG A 10 13.01 0.43 -2.20
CA ARG A 10 13.45 -0.07 -3.51
C ARG A 10 14.65 -1.03 -3.48
N TYR A 11 15.48 -0.94 -2.44
CA TYR A 11 16.71 -1.71 -2.32
C TYR A 11 16.60 -2.91 -1.36
N THR A 12 15.59 -2.95 -0.50
CA THR A 12 15.56 -3.91 0.62
C THR A 12 14.22 -4.59 0.85
N SER A 13 13.08 -3.98 0.50
CA SER A 13 11.77 -4.61 0.70
C SER A 13 10.65 -3.97 -0.14
N ARG A 14 9.78 -4.79 -0.71
CA ARG A 14 8.53 -4.34 -1.38
C ARG A 14 7.36 -4.22 -0.40
N ASP A 15 7.58 -4.50 0.88
CA ASP A 15 6.53 -4.43 1.89
C ASP A 15 6.16 -2.97 2.18
N ILE A 16 4.88 -2.73 2.42
CA ILE A 16 4.37 -1.45 2.91
C ILE A 16 3.69 -1.67 4.26
N LYS A 17 3.57 -0.61 5.07
CA LYS A 17 2.66 -0.63 6.22
C LYS A 17 1.49 0.31 5.96
N ILE A 18 0.31 -0.16 6.31
CA ILE A 18 -0.90 0.64 6.25
C ILE A 18 -1.55 0.72 7.62
N ARG A 19 -2.13 1.87 7.93
CA ARG A 19 -3.02 2.05 9.07
C ARG A 19 -4.46 1.86 8.63
N VAL A 20 -5.14 0.90 9.24
CA VAL A 20 -6.54 0.54 8.91
C VAL A 20 -7.52 1.13 9.94
N ALA A 21 -7.07 1.28 11.19
CA ALA A 21 -7.76 1.98 12.29
C ALA A 21 -6.74 2.75 13.14
N GLU A 22 -7.17 3.64 14.04
CA GLU A 22 -6.27 4.55 14.79
C GLU A 22 -5.09 3.82 15.47
N ASP A 23 -5.35 2.65 16.05
CA ASP A 23 -4.35 1.82 16.76
C ASP A 23 -4.00 0.51 16.02
N HIS A 24 -4.39 0.37 14.74
CA HIS A 24 -4.16 -0.86 13.99
C HIS A 24 -3.37 -0.60 12.71
N GLU A 25 -2.11 -1.02 12.72
CA GLU A 25 -1.23 -1.05 11.57
C GLU A 25 -1.06 -2.49 11.06
N VAL A 26 -1.15 -2.66 9.75
CA VAL A 26 -1.01 -3.96 9.07
C VAL A 26 0.21 -3.87 8.17
N LYS A 27 1.11 -4.85 8.31
CA LYS A 27 2.21 -5.04 7.37
C LYS A 27 1.68 -5.77 6.15
N VAL A 28 1.91 -5.19 4.98
CA VAL A 28 1.42 -5.72 3.71
C VAL A 28 2.61 -6.16 2.89
N HIS A 29 2.68 -7.45 2.62
CA HIS A 29 3.62 -8.02 1.68
C HIS A 29 3.12 -7.80 0.25
N VAL A 30 3.96 -7.19 -0.59
CA VAL A 30 3.63 -6.91 -1.99
C VAL A 30 4.53 -7.76 -2.91
N PRO A 31 4.03 -8.92 -3.36
CA PRO A 31 4.73 -9.77 -4.32
C PRO A 31 5.16 -9.04 -5.60
N SER A 32 6.20 -9.56 -6.25
CA SER A 32 6.56 -9.12 -7.60
C SER A 32 5.41 -9.42 -8.57
N GLY A 33 4.98 -8.41 -9.33
CA GLY A 33 3.90 -8.54 -10.30
C GLY A 33 2.51 -8.23 -9.75
N THR A 34 2.38 -7.90 -8.46
CA THR A 34 1.12 -7.40 -7.91
C THR A 34 0.70 -6.13 -8.67
N PRO A 35 -0.49 -6.10 -9.30
CA PRO A 35 -0.99 -4.92 -9.98
C PRO A 35 -1.32 -3.82 -8.98
N ILE A 36 -0.74 -2.64 -9.19
CA ILE A 36 -0.98 -1.43 -8.40
C ILE A 36 -1.47 -0.36 -9.35
N THR A 37 -2.63 0.23 -9.05
CA THR A 37 -3.21 1.28 -9.89
C THR A 37 -3.47 2.56 -9.11
N ARG A 38 -3.24 3.71 -9.75
CA ARG A 38 -3.63 5.05 -9.29
C ARG A 38 -4.41 5.72 -10.42
N ASP A 39 -5.64 6.13 -10.15
CA ASP A 39 -6.53 6.73 -11.16
C ASP A 39 -6.66 5.88 -12.43
N GLY A 40 -6.70 4.56 -12.26
CA GLY A 40 -6.77 3.58 -13.36
C GLY A 40 -5.44 3.35 -14.11
N ARG A 41 -4.37 4.08 -13.77
CA ARG A 41 -3.04 3.90 -14.38
C ARG A 41 -2.17 2.96 -13.54
N PRO A 42 -1.40 2.04 -14.16
CA PRO A 42 -0.47 1.20 -13.42
C PRO A 42 0.68 2.03 -12.86
N ILE A 43 1.01 1.82 -11.59
CA ILE A 43 2.17 2.41 -10.92
C ILE A 43 3.00 1.33 -10.23
N SER A 44 4.21 1.67 -9.83
CA SER A 44 5.07 0.83 -9.00
C SER A 44 4.75 0.98 -7.52
N VAL A 45 5.04 -0.05 -6.73
CA VAL A 45 4.93 -0.01 -5.26
C VAL A 45 5.82 1.07 -4.63
N HIS A 46 6.88 1.46 -5.34
CA HIS A 46 7.80 2.52 -4.93
C HIS A 46 7.27 3.93 -5.22
N GLU A 47 6.19 4.05 -6.00
CA GLU A 47 5.50 5.31 -6.27
C GLU A 47 4.38 5.59 -5.25
N LEU A 48 4.07 4.62 -4.37
CA LEU A 48 3.19 4.83 -3.23
C LEU A 48 3.88 5.79 -2.26
N THR A 49 3.18 6.87 -1.92
CA THR A 49 3.65 7.87 -0.97
C THR A 49 3.09 7.62 0.41
N LYS A 50 3.81 8.11 1.43
CA LYS A 50 3.24 8.19 2.77
C LYS A 50 1.93 8.99 2.70
N ASP A 51 0.95 8.62 3.52
CA ASP A 51 -0.38 9.21 3.57
C ASP A 51 -1.31 8.92 2.38
N ASP A 52 -0.84 8.19 1.35
CA ASP A 52 -1.74 7.65 0.32
C ASP A 52 -2.80 6.75 0.95
N VAL A 53 -4.05 6.92 0.53
CA VAL A 53 -5.13 6.01 0.91
C VAL A 53 -5.25 4.94 -0.16
N VAL A 54 -5.09 3.69 0.26
CA VAL A 54 -5.09 2.52 -0.61
C VAL A 54 -6.17 1.53 -0.22
N ARG A 55 -6.77 0.91 -1.23
CA ARG A 55 -7.56 -0.30 -1.11
C ARG A 55 -6.68 -1.47 -1.52
N ILE A 56 -6.55 -2.45 -0.62
CA ILE A 56 -5.75 -3.65 -0.83
C ILE A 56 -6.70 -4.84 -0.83
N SER A 57 -6.58 -5.68 -1.85
CA SER A 57 -7.24 -6.97 -1.94
C SER A 57 -6.18 -8.06 -1.91
N GLY A 58 -6.45 -9.12 -1.16
CA GLY A 58 -5.51 -10.21 -0.98
C GLY A 58 -5.92 -11.13 0.17
N ALA A 59 -4.95 -11.87 0.70
CA ALA A 59 -5.16 -12.82 1.78
C ALA A 59 -4.35 -12.41 3.02
N SER A 60 -4.98 -12.53 4.19
CA SER A 60 -4.29 -12.46 5.48
C SER A 60 -3.61 -13.80 5.78
N ASP A 61 -2.36 -13.74 6.23
CA ASP A 61 -1.58 -14.88 6.72
C ASP A 61 -1.02 -14.52 8.10
N GLY A 62 -1.80 -14.82 9.15
CA GLY A 62 -1.47 -14.40 10.52
C GLY A 62 -1.47 -12.87 10.67
N ASP A 63 -0.35 -12.31 11.12
CA ASP A 63 -0.14 -10.87 11.32
C ASP A 63 0.23 -10.11 10.03
N ASP A 64 0.53 -10.83 8.95
CA ASP A 64 0.90 -10.27 7.65
C ASP A 64 -0.27 -10.33 6.67
N PHE A 65 -0.33 -9.37 5.74
CA PHE A 65 -1.31 -9.36 4.67
C PHE A 65 -0.62 -9.44 3.31
N ARG A 66 -0.88 -10.48 2.53
CA ARG A 66 -0.34 -10.63 1.18
C ARG A 66 -1.25 -9.96 0.16
N ALA A 67 -0.73 -8.95 -0.54
CA ALA A 67 -1.49 -8.19 -1.53
C ALA A 67 -1.51 -8.85 -2.92
N ASP A 68 -2.70 -9.12 -3.43
CA ASP A 68 -2.94 -9.56 -4.81
C ASP A 68 -3.28 -8.39 -5.74
N ARG A 69 -3.83 -7.30 -5.19
CA ARG A 69 -4.11 -6.05 -5.93
C ARG A 69 -4.11 -4.86 -4.99
N ILE A 70 -3.55 -3.74 -5.44
CA ILE A 70 -3.58 -2.47 -4.72
C ILE A 70 -4.18 -1.40 -5.63
N THR A 71 -5.05 -0.57 -5.08
CA THR A 71 -5.62 0.59 -5.77
C THR A 71 -5.50 1.81 -4.87
N VAL A 72 -4.83 2.85 -5.35
CA VAL A 72 -4.79 4.16 -4.70
C VAL A 72 -6.15 4.84 -4.94
N ILE A 73 -6.84 5.18 -3.86
CA ILE A 73 -8.18 5.78 -3.90
C ILE A 73 -8.18 7.27 -3.56
N ARG A 74 -7.15 7.75 -2.87
CA ARG A 74 -6.89 9.17 -2.62
C ARG A 74 -5.38 9.35 -2.48
N THR A 75 -4.83 10.26 -3.26
CA THR A 75 -3.46 10.72 -3.09
C THR A 75 -3.41 11.74 -1.96
N TYR A 76 -2.30 11.75 -1.23
CA TYR A 76 -1.98 12.93 -0.44
C TYR A 76 -1.61 14.05 -1.43
N ASP A 77 -2.50 15.04 -1.56
CA ASP A 77 -2.24 16.26 -2.31
C ASP A 77 -1.55 17.22 -1.35
N ASP A 78 -0.22 17.34 -1.46
CA ASP A 78 0.57 18.33 -0.71
C ASP A 78 0.38 19.73 -1.30
N SER A 79 -0.88 20.14 -1.45
CA SER A 79 -1.25 21.50 -1.83
C SER A 79 -1.71 22.25 -0.60
N ASP A 80 -0.75 22.79 0.16
CA ASP A 80 -0.94 23.90 1.09
C ASP A 80 -0.12 25.11 0.59
#